data_AF-A0A7K2NZU4-F1
#
_entry.id   AF-A0A7K2NZU4-F1
#
_cell.length_a   1.000
_cell.length_b   1.000
_cell.length_c   1.000
_cell.angle_alpha   90.00
_cell.angle_beta   90.00
_cell.angle_gamma   90.00
#
_symmetry.space_group_name_H-M   'P 1'
#
loop_
_entity.id
_entity.type
_entity.pdbx_description
1 polymer ?
#
loop_
_entity_poly.entity_id
_entity_poly.type
_entity_poly.pdbx_seq_one_letter_code
_entity_poly.pdbx_strand_id
1 'polypeptide(L)'
;MTDIDPSPHPVAAPGCPAHPDAVPLAGLEYQQTPSELYRGLRAEHGAVAPVLLDGGIPAWLVLGYPEVSYVTSHDELFARDSRRWNQWGSIPPDWPLLPYV
;
A
#
# COMPACT_ATOMS: atom_id res chain seq x y z
N MET A 1 -2.32 11.82 -32.11
CA MET A 1 -3.48 11.72 -31.20
C MET A 1 -3.41 10.32 -30.63
N THR A 2 -2.61 10.13 -29.58
CA THR A 2 -2.27 8.79 -29.08
C THR A 2 -3.38 8.36 -28.13
N ASP A 3 -4.10 7.32 -28.57
CA ASP A 3 -5.12 6.60 -27.81
C ASP A 3 -4.45 5.97 -26.58
N ILE A 4 -4.86 6.38 -25.37
CA ILE A 4 -4.47 5.72 -24.12
C ILE A 4 -5.57 4.70 -23.85
N ASP A 5 -5.26 3.44 -24.13
CA ASP A 5 -6.04 2.28 -23.74
C ASP A 5 -6.14 2.22 -22.20
N PRO A 6 -7.35 2.26 -21.60
CA PRO A 6 -7.50 2.05 -20.17
C PRO A 6 -7.38 0.55 -19.87
N SER A 7 -6.17 0.10 -19.55
CA SER A 7 -5.96 -1.26 -19.06
C SER A 7 -6.88 -1.53 -17.83
N PRO A 8 -7.65 -2.62 -17.84
CA PRO A 8 -8.54 -2.94 -16.73
C PRO A 8 -7.72 -3.26 -15.48
N HIS A 9 -7.85 -2.42 -14.45
CA HIS A 9 -7.25 -2.70 -13.15
C HIS A 9 -7.78 -4.05 -12.63
N PRO A 10 -6.90 -4.97 -12.20
CA PRO A 10 -7.33 -6.25 -11.66
C PRO A 10 -8.19 -5.99 -10.42
N VAL A 11 -9.46 -6.38 -10.50
CA VAL A 11 -10.40 -6.40 -9.38
C VAL A 11 -9.83 -7.39 -8.37
N ALA A 12 -9.55 -6.89 -7.16
CA ALA A 12 -8.92 -7.67 -6.09
C ALA A 12 -9.60 -9.03 -5.91
N ALA A 13 -8.78 -10.08 -5.77
CA ALA A 13 -9.26 -11.44 -5.58
C ALA A 13 -10.19 -11.53 -4.34
N PRO A 14 -11.29 -12.30 -4.41
CA PRO A 14 -12.22 -12.49 -3.30
C PRO A 14 -11.60 -13.43 -2.27
N GLY A 15 -10.64 -12.93 -1.51
CA GLY A 15 -9.95 -13.65 -0.45
C GLY A 15 -9.67 -12.72 0.71
N CYS A 16 -10.65 -12.61 1.61
CA CYS A 16 -10.63 -11.88 2.89
C CYS A 16 -10.53 -10.34 2.75
N PRO A 17 -11.59 -9.58 3.11
CA PRO A 17 -11.47 -8.14 3.26
C PRO A 17 -10.69 -7.88 4.54
N ALA A 18 -9.36 -7.98 4.50
CA ALA A 18 -8.53 -7.62 5.66
C ALA A 18 -8.81 -6.17 6.09
N HIS A 19 -9.26 -5.33 5.14
CA HIS A 19 -9.64 -3.95 5.35
C HIS A 19 -10.76 -3.54 4.37
N PRO A 20 -12.04 -3.54 4.79
CA PRO A 20 -13.15 -3.13 3.91
C PRO A 20 -13.02 -1.67 3.44
N ASP A 21 -12.28 -0.86 4.19
CA ASP A 21 -12.04 0.56 3.90
C ASP A 21 -10.61 0.83 3.38
N ALA A 22 -9.88 -0.19 2.90
CA ALA A 22 -8.53 0.04 2.38
C ALA A 22 -8.55 0.76 1.03
N VAL A 23 -7.74 1.80 0.93
CA VAL A 23 -7.63 2.62 -0.26
C VAL A 23 -6.56 2.08 -1.21
N PRO A 24 -6.86 1.88 -2.51
CA PRO A 24 -5.86 1.45 -3.50
C PRO A 24 -4.74 2.48 -3.71
N LEU A 25 -3.50 2.07 -3.44
CA LEU A 25 -2.28 2.87 -3.58
C LEU A 25 -1.56 2.60 -4.91
N ALA A 26 -2.33 2.52 -6.00
CA ALA A 26 -1.84 2.23 -7.35
C ALA A 26 -2.51 3.07 -8.44
N GLY A 27 -3.51 3.89 -8.06
CA GLY A 27 -4.30 4.68 -9.00
C GLY A 27 -3.63 5.98 -9.45
N LEU A 28 -4.21 6.61 -10.48
CA LEU A 28 -3.79 7.92 -11.00
C LEU A 28 -3.73 8.99 -9.90
N GLU A 29 -4.60 8.91 -8.90
CA GLU A 29 -4.62 9.84 -7.76
C GLU A 29 -3.30 9.79 -6.96
N TYR A 30 -2.74 8.60 -6.77
CA TYR A 30 -1.42 8.45 -6.14
C TYR A 30 -0.31 9.04 -7.01
N GLN A 31 -0.40 8.93 -8.33
CA GLN A 31 0.63 9.43 -9.26
C GLN A 31 0.57 10.95 -9.45
N GLN A 32 -0.62 11.54 -9.47
CA GLN A 32 -0.84 12.94 -9.82
C GLN A 32 -0.91 13.84 -8.58
N THR A 33 -1.55 13.38 -7.51
CA THR A 33 -1.81 14.19 -6.30
C THR A 33 -1.55 13.42 -5.00
N PRO A 34 -0.37 12.82 -4.81
CA PRO A 34 -0.07 11.99 -3.63
C PRO A 34 -0.25 12.74 -2.31
N SER A 35 0.08 14.03 -2.27
CA SER A 35 -0.08 14.87 -1.08
C SER A 35 -1.53 15.03 -0.65
N GLU A 36 -2.45 15.13 -1.62
CA GLU A 36 -3.89 15.27 -1.35
C GLU A 36 -4.48 13.94 -0.89
N LEU A 37 -4.08 12.84 -1.55
CA LEU A 37 -4.43 11.48 -1.14
C LEU A 37 -4.01 11.21 0.31
N TYR A 38 -2.76 11.51 0.67
CA TYR A 38 -2.27 11.34 2.05
C TYR A 38 -2.97 12.24 3.06
N ARG A 39 -3.44 13.42 2.65
CA ARG A 39 -4.22 14.31 3.50
C ARG A 39 -5.60 13.74 3.74
N GLY A 40 -6.26 13.23 2.71
CA GLY A 40 -7.55 12.55 2.81
C GLY A 40 -7.48 11.32 3.72
N LEU A 41 -6.51 10.44 3.46
CA LEU A 41 -6.28 9.25 4.28
C LEU A 41 -6.03 9.58 5.75
N ARG A 42 -5.28 10.65 6.03
CA ARG A 42 -5.03 11.09 7.40
C ARG A 42 -6.29 11.67 8.06
N ALA A 43 -7.15 12.34 7.31
CA ALA A 43 -8.40 12.86 7.84
C ALA A 43 -9.40 11.75 8.17
N GLU A 44 -9.45 10.69 7.36
CA GLU A 44 -10.41 9.59 7.51
C GLU A 44 -9.94 8.51 8.49
N HIS A 45 -8.67 8.08 8.39
CA HIS A 45 -8.13 6.97 9.17
C HIS A 45 -7.15 7.38 10.27
N GLY A 46 -6.70 8.65 10.29
CA GLY A 46 -5.74 9.15 11.27
C GLY A 46 -4.29 8.89 10.88
N ALA A 47 -3.45 8.59 11.88
CA ALA A 47 -1.99 8.50 11.69
C ALA A 47 -1.53 7.23 10.95
N VAL A 48 -2.38 6.20 10.87
CA VAL A 48 -2.08 4.94 10.19
C VAL A 48 -3.33 4.53 9.42
N ALA A 49 -3.19 4.34 8.11
CA ALA A 49 -4.31 4.04 7.22
C ALA A 49 -4.12 2.66 6.56
N PRO A 50 -5.18 1.84 6.44
CA PRO A 50 -5.13 0.62 5.65
C PRO A 50 -5.11 0.97 4.16
N VAL A 51 -4.23 0.33 3.39
CA VAL A 51 -4.10 0.54 1.93
C VAL A 51 -3.97 -0.77 1.19
N LEU A 52 -4.29 -0.77 -0.11
CA LEU A 52 -4.04 -1.89 -1.01
C LEU A 52 -2.90 -1.52 -1.95
N LEU A 53 -1.87 -2.35 -2.00
CA LEU A 53 -0.81 -2.25 -3.00
C LEU A 53 -1.27 -2.90 -4.32
N ASP A 54 -0.45 -2.77 -5.37
CA ASP A 54 -0.65 -3.46 -6.64
C ASP A 54 -0.97 -4.95 -6.42
N GLY A 55 -1.85 -5.50 -7.23
CA GLY A 55 -2.31 -6.89 -7.06
C GLY A 55 -3.24 -7.13 -5.87
N GLY A 56 -3.73 -6.06 -5.23
CA GLY A 56 -4.71 -6.16 -4.13
C GLY A 56 -4.10 -6.62 -2.80
N ILE A 57 -2.80 -6.42 -2.62
CA ILE A 57 -2.10 -6.86 -1.41
C ILE A 57 -2.36 -5.86 -0.28
N PRO A 58 -2.97 -6.28 0.85
CA PRO A 58 -3.23 -5.37 1.95
C PRO A 58 -1.93 -4.97 2.66
N ALA A 59 -1.83 -3.69 2.99
CA ALA A 59 -0.72 -3.10 3.72
C ALA A 59 -1.19 -1.95 4.62
N TRP A 60 -0.30 -1.50 5.51
CA TRP A 60 -0.53 -0.34 6.36
C TRP A 60 0.36 0.82 5.92
N LEU A 61 -0.26 1.97 5.70
CA LEU A 61 0.44 3.22 5.40
C LEU A 61 0.54 4.07 6.67
N VAL A 62 1.77 4.32 7.10
CA VAL A 62 2.04 5.19 8.26
C VAL A 62 2.18 6.62 7.77
N LEU A 63 1.29 7.48 8.25
CA LEU A 63 1.18 8.88 7.87
C LEU A 63 1.70 9.80 9.00
N GLY A 64 1.52 9.43 10.26
CA GLY A 64 1.93 10.26 11.39
C GLY A 64 3.44 10.23 11.66
N TYR A 65 4.01 11.39 12.03
CA TYR A 65 5.44 11.49 12.35
C TYR A 65 5.84 10.69 13.61
N PRO A 66 5.09 10.75 14.73
CA PRO A 66 5.38 9.91 15.90
C PRO A 66 5.35 8.42 15.57
N GLU A 67 4.40 8.00 14.74
CA GLU A 67 4.21 6.61 14.34
C GLU A 67 5.33 6.13 13.42
N VAL A 68 5.78 6.95 12.47
CA VAL A 68 6.98 6.64 11.66
C VAL A 68 8.21 6.49 12.57
N SER A 69 8.38 7.39 13.52
CA SER A 69 9.48 7.32 14.49
C SER A 69 9.42 6.03 15.32
N TYR A 70 8.22 5.65 15.78
CA TYR A 70 8.00 4.40 16.52
C TYR A 70 8.33 3.17 15.66
N VAL A 71 7.74 3.06 14.47
CA VAL A 71 7.96 1.91 13.57
C VAL A 71 9.42 1.78 13.17
N THR A 72 10.10 2.89 12.91
CA THR A 72 11.51 2.85 12.51
C THR A 72 12.45 2.58 13.69
N SER A 73 12.05 2.84 14.94
CA SER A 73 12.89 2.62 16.12
C SER A 73 12.77 1.23 16.76
N HIS A 74 11.69 0.49 16.49
CA HIS A 74 11.43 -0.83 17.09
C HIS A 74 11.63 -1.95 16.04
N ASP A 75 12.89 -2.25 15.72
CA ASP A 75 13.25 -3.25 14.69
C ASP A 75 12.94 -4.69 15.11
N GLU A 76 12.75 -4.93 16.41
CA GLU A 76 12.27 -6.19 16.97
C GLU A 76 10.79 -6.47 16.65
N LEU A 77 9.99 -5.42 16.42
CA LEU A 77 8.59 -5.52 16.01
C LEU A 77 8.42 -5.34 14.50
N PHE A 78 9.19 -4.42 13.90
CA PHE A 78 9.11 -4.04 12.50
C PHE A 78 10.44 -4.32 11.80
N ALA A 79 10.57 -5.54 11.27
CA ALA A 79 11.76 -5.94 10.55
C ALA A 79 12.02 -5.00 9.36
N ARG A 80 13.21 -4.39 9.31
CA ARG A 80 13.65 -3.56 8.17
C ARG A 80 14.06 -4.39 6.95
N ASP A 81 14.17 -5.71 7.11
CA ASP A 81 14.48 -6.64 6.03
C ASP A 81 13.20 -7.01 5.29
N SER A 82 13.03 -6.47 4.07
CA SER A 82 11.88 -6.73 3.21
C SER A 82 11.64 -8.21 2.98
N ARG A 83 12.66 -9.08 3.05
CA ARG A 83 12.53 -10.54 2.89
C ARG A 83 11.74 -11.21 4.03
N ARG A 84 11.56 -10.52 5.15
CA ARG A 84 10.82 -11.03 6.32
C ARG A 84 9.36 -10.59 6.33
N TRP A 85 8.88 -9.97 5.24
CA TRP A 85 7.51 -9.50 5.16
C TRP A 85 6.50 -10.66 5.23
N ASN A 86 5.47 -10.51 6.07
CA ASN A 86 4.47 -11.55 6.32
C ASN A 86 3.58 -11.85 5.09
N GLN A 87 3.48 -10.93 4.13
CA GLN A 87 2.66 -11.09 2.93
C GLN A 87 3.36 -11.82 1.78
N TRP A 88 4.62 -12.28 1.93
CA TRP A 88 5.34 -12.98 0.84
C TRP A 88 4.57 -14.16 0.24
N GLY A 89 3.78 -14.87 1.05
CA GLY A 89 2.94 -15.99 0.57
C GLY A 89 1.77 -15.57 -0.34
N SER A 90 1.40 -14.28 -0.35
CA SER A 90 0.30 -13.73 -1.14
C SER A 90 0.77 -12.97 -2.38
N ILE A 91 2.08 -12.79 -2.56
CA ILE A 91 2.65 -11.97 -3.63
C ILE A 91 2.82 -12.81 -4.91
N PRO A 92 2.32 -12.35 -6.06
CA PRO A 92 2.53 -13.04 -7.32
C PRO A 92 4.00 -12.94 -7.79
N PRO A 93 4.52 -13.93 -8.54
CA PRO A 93 5.91 -13.97 -8.95
C PRO A 93 6.32 -12.83 -9.89
N ASP A 94 5.37 -12.19 -10.57
CA ASP A 94 5.52 -11.09 -11.51
C ASP A 94 5.15 -9.72 -10.90
N TRP A 95 5.18 -9.62 -9.57
CA TRP A 95 4.73 -8.40 -8.88
C TRP A 95 5.61 -7.18 -9.20
N PRO A 96 5.04 -6.03 -9.64
CA PRO A 96 5.81 -4.86 -10.04
C PRO A 96 6.57 -4.18 -8.89
N LEU A 97 6.20 -4.47 -7.64
CA LEU A 97 6.78 -3.88 -6.43
C LEU A 97 7.79 -4.80 -5.74
N LEU A 98 8.36 -5.77 -6.47
CA LEU A 98 9.42 -6.61 -5.93
C LEU A 98 10.60 -5.75 -5.47
N PRO A 99 11.10 -5.95 -4.24
CA PRO A 99 12.23 -5.21 -3.73
C PRO A 99 13.47 -5.56 -4.54
N TYR A 100 14.16 -4.52 -5.01
CA TYR A 100 15.49 -4.66 -5.58
C TYR A 100 16.47 -4.90 -4.42
N VAL A 101 17.14 -6.06 -4.42
CA VAL A 101 18.19 -6.42 -3.43
C VAL A 101 19.56 -6.37 -4.10
#